data_AF-A0A947BQ69-F1
#
_entry.id   AF-A0A947BQ69-F1
#
_cell.length_a   1.000
_cell.length_b   1.000
_cell.length_c   1.000
_cell.angle_alpha   90.00
_cell.angle_beta   90.00
_cell.angle_gamma   90.00
#
_symmetry.space_group_name_H-M   'P 1'
#
loop_
_entity.id
_entity.type
_entity.pdbx_description
1 polymer ?
#
loop_
_entity_poly.entity_id
_entity_poly.type
_entity_poly.pdbx_seq_one_letter_code
_entity_poly.pdbx_strand_id
1 'polypeptide(L)'
;MNRPSTFTCFEERDRHWYDLFSRGARDWLRHNEKISKAVRDKLPELMSDADVLGSTDSTVKVPVRFMEHFRFKLRPPEEQNGAGQGKAQPGDKLGKAQPKQGDDGQKEAGGSGEGGYDLVLEFKIDDIIDWLWEELKLPNLQPKAGVANDDDLVREGWNRRGARSRLDRRRSMREAIKRRAVDLNGPAFTDDDLRYRQLTVRQKPATKAVVFFAMDVSSSMRDNDRRLAKTFFFWVIQGLQRQYQHIEPVFIAHTVKAWEFDEHEFFQVRGSGGTVASSAFNVVNDIIGDRYDPSQYNVYLFYASDGENFRDDHDNAEASLGEIGRIANYLGYVETPATAERALQTETAKIFDAIGEGDVDASSFALTDNDSVWEAIRGFFQEQAGETAS
;
A
#
# COMPACT_ATOMS: atom_id res chain seq x y z
N MET A 1 -17.65 12.86 -14.87
CA MET A 1 -17.03 14.15 -14.49
C MET A 1 -15.71 13.84 -13.82
N ASN A 2 -14.60 14.12 -14.52
CA ASN A 2 -13.23 13.87 -14.08
C ASN A 2 -12.96 14.56 -12.75
N ARG A 3 -12.75 13.77 -11.69
CA ARG A 3 -11.91 14.23 -10.57
C ARG A 3 -10.50 14.38 -11.14
N PRO A 4 -9.78 15.49 -10.91
CA PRO A 4 -8.39 15.56 -11.29
C PRO A 4 -7.63 14.53 -10.45
N SER A 5 -7.11 13.51 -11.11
CA SER A 5 -6.14 12.56 -10.59
C SER A 5 -5.00 13.34 -9.96
N THR A 6 -4.90 13.29 -8.64
CA THR A 6 -3.77 13.85 -7.91
C THR A 6 -2.55 12.97 -8.16
N PHE A 7 -1.48 13.61 -8.63
CA PHE A 7 -0.11 13.10 -8.76
C PHE A 7 0.14 11.99 -9.79
N THR A 8 -0.18 12.28 -11.04
CA THR A 8 0.56 11.72 -12.18
C THR A 8 2.02 12.18 -12.13
N CYS A 9 2.95 11.22 -12.09
CA CYS A 9 4.34 11.37 -12.52
C CYS A 9 4.34 11.82 -13.99
N PHE A 10 4.38 13.13 -14.21
CA PHE A 10 4.61 13.74 -15.51
C PHE A 10 6.11 13.95 -15.66
N GLU A 11 6.66 13.50 -16.78
CA GLU A 11 8.00 13.84 -17.26
C GLU A 11 8.27 15.34 -17.10
N GLU A 12 9.54 15.68 -16.88
CA GLU A 12 10.04 17.00 -16.43
C GLU A 12 9.57 18.23 -17.22
N ARG A 13 8.89 18.07 -18.36
CA ARG A 13 8.43 19.16 -19.23
C ARG A 13 7.12 19.84 -18.83
N ASP A 14 6.30 19.26 -17.94
CA ASP A 14 4.96 19.80 -17.62
C ASP A 14 4.78 20.42 -16.21
N ARG A 15 5.86 20.74 -15.50
CA ARG A 15 5.79 21.36 -14.15
C ARG A 15 5.51 22.88 -14.12
N HIS A 16 4.94 23.47 -15.16
CA HIS A 16 4.56 24.90 -15.14
C HIS A 16 3.54 25.26 -14.04
N TRP A 17 2.69 24.30 -13.64
CA TRP A 17 1.73 24.48 -12.56
C TRP A 17 2.40 24.55 -11.17
N TYR A 18 3.57 23.90 -11.01
CA TYR A 18 4.33 23.86 -9.77
C TYR A 18 4.89 25.24 -9.39
N ASP A 19 5.30 26.03 -10.39
CA ASP A 19 5.83 27.38 -10.21
C ASP A 19 4.78 28.43 -9.79
N LEU A 20 3.49 28.11 -9.93
CA LEU A 20 2.39 28.96 -9.50
C LEU A 20 2.18 28.92 -7.97
N PHE A 21 2.79 27.98 -7.27
CA PHE A 21 2.69 27.86 -5.82
C PHE A 21 3.70 28.76 -5.10
N SER A 22 3.29 29.27 -3.93
CA SER A 22 4.20 29.98 -3.03
C SER A 22 5.41 29.10 -2.68
N ARG A 23 6.57 29.72 -2.41
CA ARG A 23 7.79 28.97 -2.08
C ARG A 23 7.57 27.95 -0.95
N GLY A 24 6.83 28.34 0.10
CA GLY A 24 6.50 27.44 1.20
C GLY A 24 5.62 26.25 0.78
N ALA A 25 4.65 26.45 -0.11
CA ALA A 25 3.83 25.35 -0.61
C ALA A 25 4.62 24.39 -1.50
N ARG A 26 5.56 24.90 -2.31
CA ARG A 26 6.49 24.07 -3.08
C ARG A 26 7.43 23.27 -2.18
N ASP A 27 8.02 23.91 -1.19
CA ASP A 27 8.92 23.23 -0.25
C ASP A 27 8.18 22.15 0.55
N TRP A 28 6.92 22.39 0.93
CA TRP A 28 6.08 21.38 1.55
C TRP A 28 5.76 20.19 0.63
N LEU A 29 5.44 20.44 -0.64
CA LEU A 29 5.22 19.38 -1.63
C LEU A 29 6.48 18.54 -1.85
N ARG A 30 7.63 19.19 -2.05
CA ARG A 30 8.93 18.51 -2.19
C ARG A 30 9.30 17.72 -0.94
N HIS A 31 8.98 18.26 0.24
CA HIS A 31 9.19 17.56 1.49
C HIS A 31 8.32 16.30 1.58
N ASN A 32 7.03 16.41 1.23
CA ASN A 32 6.12 15.27 1.21
C ASN A 32 6.56 14.20 0.19
N GLU A 33 7.03 14.61 -0.98
CA GLU A 33 7.60 13.72 -2.00
C GLU A 33 8.85 13.00 -1.49
N LYS A 34 9.73 13.70 -0.75
CA LYS A 34 10.90 13.07 -0.12
C LYS A 34 10.54 12.11 1.01
N ILE A 35 9.54 12.43 1.82
CA ILE A 35 9.04 11.52 2.85
C ILE A 35 8.47 10.28 2.19
N SER A 36 7.56 10.44 1.22
CA SER A 36 6.98 9.33 0.47
C SER A 36 8.07 8.45 -0.15
N LYS A 37 9.11 9.04 -0.75
CA LYS A 37 10.26 8.30 -1.28
C LYS A 37 11.07 7.59 -0.19
N ALA A 38 11.34 8.23 0.94
CA ALA A 38 12.10 7.63 2.04
C ALA A 38 11.33 6.49 2.74
N VAL A 39 10.01 6.63 2.85
CA VAL A 39 9.11 5.56 3.29
C VAL A 39 9.20 4.43 2.29
N ARG A 40 9.00 4.69 1.00
CA ARG A 40 9.10 3.71 -0.09
C ARG A 40 10.40 2.90 -0.06
N ASP A 41 11.54 3.56 0.03
CA ASP A 41 12.85 2.91 0.04
C ASP A 41 13.03 2.00 1.27
N LYS A 42 12.25 2.22 2.35
CA LYS A 42 12.30 1.47 3.60
C LYS A 42 11.10 0.56 3.84
N LEU A 43 10.08 0.57 2.97
CA LEU A 43 8.88 -0.24 3.15
C LEU A 43 9.19 -1.73 3.28
N PRO A 44 10.03 -2.34 2.44
CA PRO A 44 10.33 -3.77 2.57
C PRO A 44 10.98 -4.11 3.92
N GLU A 45 11.88 -3.25 4.42
CA GLU A 45 12.52 -3.41 5.73
C GLU A 45 11.52 -3.23 6.89
N LEU A 46 10.63 -2.25 6.82
CA LEU A 46 9.66 -1.96 7.88
C LEU A 46 8.57 -3.02 8.01
N MET A 47 8.25 -3.69 6.90
CA MET A 47 7.27 -4.78 6.85
C MET A 47 7.89 -6.12 7.27
N SER A 48 9.23 -6.19 7.27
CA SER A 48 9.98 -7.35 7.75
C SER A 48 9.82 -7.55 9.26
N ASP A 49 9.58 -6.48 10.03
CA ASP A 49 9.43 -6.56 11.49
C ASP A 49 8.02 -7.07 11.88
N ALA A 50 7.98 -8.28 12.43
CA ALA A 50 6.77 -9.04 12.76
C ALA A 50 5.87 -8.41 13.83
N ASP A 51 6.30 -7.33 14.49
CA ASP A 51 5.51 -6.62 15.50
C ASP A 51 4.28 -5.91 14.90
N VAL A 52 4.18 -5.84 13.57
CA VAL A 52 3.02 -5.31 12.85
C VAL A 52 1.81 -6.24 12.91
N LEU A 53 2.02 -7.58 12.94
CA LEU A 53 0.95 -8.56 12.72
C LEU A 53 0.01 -8.78 13.92
N GLY A 54 0.33 -8.23 15.10
CA GLY A 54 -0.40 -8.49 16.34
C GLY A 54 -1.22 -7.33 16.90
N SER A 55 -1.16 -6.12 16.31
CA SER A 55 -1.81 -4.94 16.89
C SER A 55 -2.61 -4.16 15.85
N THR A 56 -3.88 -3.91 16.17
CA THR A 56 -4.83 -3.13 15.35
C THR A 56 -4.47 -1.64 15.24
N ASP A 57 -3.43 -1.17 15.94
CA ASP A 57 -2.98 0.22 16.01
C ASP A 57 -1.49 0.35 15.66
N SER A 58 -1.02 -0.54 14.79
CA SER A 58 0.39 -0.62 14.39
C SER A 58 0.84 0.66 13.70
N THR A 59 1.65 1.45 14.40
CA THR A 59 2.38 2.59 13.84
C THR A 59 3.81 2.16 13.49
N VAL A 60 4.24 2.47 12.28
CA VAL A 60 5.55 2.14 11.75
C VAL A 60 6.50 3.32 11.92
N LYS A 61 7.70 3.04 12.46
CA LYS A 61 8.73 4.04 12.75
C LYS A 61 9.71 4.17 11.59
N VAL A 62 9.56 5.21 10.78
CA VAL A 62 10.44 5.49 9.63
C VAL A 62 11.47 6.55 10.05
N PRO A 63 12.78 6.25 10.07
CA PRO A 63 13.79 7.27 10.26
C PRO A 63 13.91 8.10 8.98
N VAL A 64 13.53 9.36 9.05
CA VAL A 64 13.70 10.33 7.97
C VAL A 64 14.85 11.26 8.35
N ARG A 65 15.80 11.41 7.42
CA ARG A 65 16.94 12.31 7.61
C ARG A 65 16.51 13.74 7.38
N PHE A 66 16.54 14.56 8.43
CA PHE A 66 16.30 15.99 8.31
C PHE A 66 17.63 16.74 8.25
N MET A 67 17.67 17.77 7.40
CA MET A 67 18.72 18.77 7.49
C MET A 67 18.26 19.87 8.44
N GLU A 68 19.10 20.26 9.39
CA GLU A 68 18.81 21.43 10.21
C GLU A 68 18.65 22.67 9.32
N HIS A 69 17.58 23.42 9.53
CA HIS A 69 17.52 24.78 9.01
C HIS A 69 18.67 25.57 9.61
N PHE A 70 19.36 26.37 8.79
CA PHE A 70 20.37 27.29 9.27
C PHE A 70 19.75 28.20 10.34
N ARG A 71 20.21 28.06 11.58
CA ARG A 71 19.86 28.96 12.69
C ARG A 71 21.06 29.84 12.97
N PHE A 72 20.83 31.14 13.02
CA PHE A 72 21.82 32.05 13.60
C PHE A 72 21.95 31.73 15.08
N LYS A 73 23.04 31.09 15.47
CA LYS A 73 23.40 30.93 16.88
C LYS A 73 24.06 32.23 17.33
N LEU A 74 23.47 32.90 18.30
CA LEU A 74 24.13 34.01 18.99
C LEU A 74 25.35 33.45 19.73
N ARG A 75 26.44 34.21 19.69
CA ARG A 75 27.70 33.82 20.31
C ARG A 75 27.52 33.69 21.83
N PRO A 76 28.00 32.62 22.47
CA PRO A 76 28.10 32.57 23.92
C PRO A 76 28.96 33.74 24.42
N PRO A 77 28.64 34.35 25.58
CA PRO A 77 29.37 35.52 26.10
C PRO A 77 30.88 35.26 26.34
N GLU A 78 31.25 34.00 26.47
CA GLU A 78 32.60 33.53 26.82
C GLU A 78 33.52 33.38 25.61
N GLU A 79 32.98 33.34 24.38
CA GLU A 79 33.77 33.21 23.15
C GLU A 79 34.08 34.58 22.53
N GLN A 80 35.34 35.03 22.57
CA GLN A 80 35.75 36.30 21.97
C GLN A 80 36.26 36.19 20.51
N ASN A 81 36.59 34.99 20.02
CA ASN A 81 37.13 34.78 18.67
C ASN A 81 36.15 33.99 17.78
N GLY A 82 35.85 34.52 16.59
CA GLY A 82 34.99 33.89 15.59
C GLY A 82 35.72 32.82 14.76
N ALA A 83 34.96 31.82 14.31
CA ALA A 83 35.47 30.63 13.66
C ALA A 83 36.13 30.90 12.29
N GLY A 84 37.45 30.80 12.27
CA GLY A 84 38.18 30.10 11.21
C GLY A 84 38.96 28.96 11.88
N GLN A 85 38.78 27.72 11.44
CA GLN A 85 39.65 26.64 11.90
C GLN A 85 41.06 26.88 11.34
N GLY A 86 41.94 27.43 12.19
CA GLY A 86 43.34 27.69 11.84
C GLY A 86 43.93 28.86 12.64
N LYS A 87 45.26 28.91 12.75
CA LYS A 87 46.01 30.05 13.31
C LYS A 87 46.04 31.22 12.32
N ALA A 88 44.88 31.71 11.88
CA ALA A 88 44.82 32.85 10.96
C ALA A 88 44.66 34.15 11.75
N GLN A 89 45.41 35.19 11.37
CA GLN A 89 45.28 36.53 11.93
C GLN A 89 44.53 37.46 10.97
N PRO A 90 43.93 38.56 11.46
CA PRO A 90 43.24 39.52 10.60
C PRO A 90 44.18 40.09 9.52
N GLY A 91 43.93 39.77 8.24
CA GLY A 91 44.73 40.21 7.10
C GLY A 91 45.25 39.06 6.21
N ASP A 92 45.17 37.82 6.68
CA ASP A 92 45.59 36.65 5.89
C ASP A 92 44.62 36.38 4.73
N LYS A 93 45.17 36.22 3.52
CA LYS A 93 44.40 35.81 2.34
C LYS A 93 44.29 34.29 2.32
N LEU A 94 43.07 33.77 2.32
CA LEU A 94 42.77 32.33 2.23
C LEU A 94 43.32 31.74 0.92
N GLY A 95 44.36 30.91 1.03
CA GLY A 95 44.85 30.07 -0.07
C GLY A 95 44.10 28.73 -0.12
N LYS A 96 43.90 28.17 -1.31
CA LYS A 96 43.32 26.82 -1.47
C LYS A 96 44.21 25.78 -0.78
N ALA A 97 43.62 24.93 0.05
CA ALA A 97 44.31 23.89 0.80
C ALA A 97 45.03 22.91 -0.13
N GLN A 98 46.33 22.69 0.10
CA GLN A 98 47.06 21.56 -0.48
C GLN A 98 46.95 20.35 0.48
N PRO A 99 46.72 19.14 -0.06
CA PRO A 99 46.64 17.94 0.77
C PRO A 99 48.03 17.61 1.32
N LYS A 100 48.18 17.59 2.65
CA LYS A 100 49.38 17.04 3.29
C LYS A 100 49.20 15.56 3.58
N GLN A 101 50.25 14.81 3.26
CA GLN A 101 50.41 13.38 3.42
C GLN A 101 51.00 13.07 4.80
N GLY A 102 50.31 12.23 5.58
CA GLY A 102 50.79 11.38 6.69
C GLY A 102 51.31 12.04 7.98
N ASP A 103 50.69 11.76 9.13
CA ASP A 103 51.21 10.79 10.13
C ASP A 103 50.24 10.63 11.32
N ASP A 104 50.26 9.43 11.91
CA ASP A 104 49.37 8.86 12.92
C ASP A 104 49.31 9.65 14.24
N GLY A 105 48.08 9.90 14.68
CA GLY A 105 47.79 10.40 16.01
C GLY A 105 46.30 10.45 16.23
N GLN A 106 45.76 9.44 16.92
CA GLN A 106 44.40 9.37 17.43
C GLN A 106 44.02 10.70 18.13
N LYS A 107 43.36 11.57 17.37
CA LYS A 107 42.42 12.55 17.87
C LYS A 107 41.17 12.34 17.05
N GLU A 108 40.12 11.92 17.74
CA GLU A 108 38.78 11.79 17.19
C GLU A 108 38.48 13.02 16.35
N ALA A 109 38.54 12.83 15.03
CA ALA A 109 38.17 13.82 14.07
C ALA A 109 36.66 14.03 14.25
N GLY A 110 36.29 15.18 14.81
CA GLY A 110 34.93 15.69 14.66
C GLY A 110 34.59 15.68 13.18
N GLY A 111 33.76 14.72 12.78
CA GLY A 111 33.50 14.42 11.38
C GLY A 111 32.99 15.64 10.65
N SER A 112 33.60 15.95 9.51
CA SER A 112 33.11 16.91 8.51
C SER A 112 31.89 16.38 7.73
N GLY A 113 30.98 15.68 8.40
CA GLY A 113 29.67 15.34 7.87
C GLY A 113 28.68 16.40 8.27
N GLU A 114 27.82 16.86 7.35
CA GLU A 114 26.64 17.63 7.71
C GLU A 114 25.91 16.90 8.84
N GLY A 115 25.86 17.54 10.03
CA GLY A 115 25.12 17.06 11.19
C GLY A 115 23.63 17.01 10.84
N GLY A 116 23.19 15.88 10.31
CA GLY A 116 21.79 15.50 10.22
C GLY A 116 21.44 14.71 11.48
N TYR A 117 20.24 14.94 12.01
CA TYR A 117 19.64 14.04 12.98
C TYR A 117 18.54 13.25 12.26
N ASP A 118 18.46 11.96 12.54
CA ASP A 118 17.38 11.11 12.04
C ASP A 118 16.17 11.32 12.95
N LEU A 119 15.12 11.95 12.44
CA LEU A 119 13.84 11.97 13.13
C LEU A 119 13.10 10.70 12.78
N VAL A 120 12.74 9.94 13.80
CA VAL A 120 11.84 8.80 13.67
C VAL A 120 10.42 9.35 13.60
N LEU A 121 9.79 9.21 12.43
CA LEU A 121 8.38 9.53 12.24
C LEU A 121 7.55 8.26 12.42
N GLU A 122 6.44 8.38 13.14
CA GLU A 122 5.45 7.31 13.30
C GLU A 122 4.35 7.49 12.24
N PHE A 123 4.16 6.50 11.37
CA PHE A 123 3.12 6.48 10.35
C PHE A 123 2.11 5.38 10.65
N LYS A 124 0.84 5.63 10.33
CA LYS A 124 -0.15 4.55 10.33
C LYS A 124 0.08 3.65 9.12
N ILE A 125 -0.14 2.36 9.30
CA ILE A 125 -0.10 1.39 8.19
C ILE A 125 -1.08 1.79 7.09
N ASP A 126 -2.25 2.28 7.48
CA ASP A 126 -3.24 2.86 6.59
C ASP A 126 -2.68 3.90 5.60
N ASP A 127 -1.88 4.86 6.08
CA ASP A 127 -1.32 5.92 5.23
C ASP A 127 -0.25 5.36 4.28
N ILE A 128 0.50 4.37 4.75
CA ILE A 128 1.50 3.64 3.97
C ILE A 128 0.83 2.89 2.81
N ILE A 129 -0.25 2.16 3.10
CA ILE A 129 -1.04 1.43 2.11
C ILE A 129 -1.60 2.41 1.08
N ASP A 130 -2.15 3.55 1.52
CA ASP A 130 -2.72 4.55 0.61
C ASP A 130 -1.68 5.07 -0.39
N TRP A 131 -0.48 5.44 0.07
CA TRP A 131 0.60 5.87 -0.83
C TRP A 131 1.01 4.79 -1.82
N LEU A 132 1.00 3.55 -1.36
CA LEU A 132 1.43 2.40 -2.11
C LEU A 132 0.38 1.95 -3.14
N TRP A 133 -0.92 2.03 -2.81
CA TRP A 133 -2.03 1.81 -3.74
C TRP A 133 -2.13 2.92 -4.79
N GLU A 134 -1.91 4.19 -4.42
CA GLU A 134 -1.84 5.30 -5.36
C GLU A 134 -0.70 5.12 -6.37
N GLU A 135 0.45 4.64 -5.94
CA GLU A 135 1.60 4.40 -6.80
C GLU A 135 1.40 3.19 -7.73
N LEU A 136 0.81 2.11 -7.23
CA LEU A 136 0.59 0.90 -8.01
C LEU A 136 -0.48 1.08 -9.11
N LYS A 137 -1.24 2.18 -9.10
CA LYS A 137 -2.32 2.49 -10.07
C LYS A 137 -3.26 1.31 -10.28
N LEU A 138 -3.54 0.58 -9.21
CA LEU A 138 -4.39 -0.60 -9.25
C LEU A 138 -5.79 -0.14 -9.64
N PRO A 139 -6.38 -0.69 -10.72
CA PRO A 139 -7.74 -0.36 -11.07
C PRO A 139 -8.67 -0.97 -10.02
N ASN A 140 -9.85 -0.38 -9.96
CA ASN A 140 -10.89 -0.90 -9.09
C ASN A 140 -11.36 -2.22 -9.67
N LEU A 141 -11.27 -3.29 -8.87
CA LEU A 141 -11.81 -4.60 -9.19
C LEU A 141 -13.28 -4.47 -9.61
N GLN A 142 -13.68 -5.22 -10.63
CA GLN A 142 -14.99 -5.03 -11.23
C GLN A 142 -16.12 -5.42 -10.27
N PRO A 143 -17.20 -4.63 -10.25
CA PRO A 143 -18.43 -5.05 -9.61
C PRO A 143 -19.09 -6.19 -10.38
N LYS A 144 -19.33 -7.34 -9.72
CA LYS A 144 -20.38 -8.26 -10.19
C LYS A 144 -21.69 -7.49 -10.22
N ALA A 145 -22.36 -7.50 -11.37
CA ALA A 145 -23.62 -6.81 -11.57
C ALA A 145 -24.74 -7.56 -10.82
N GLY A 146 -24.90 -7.25 -9.53
CA GLY A 146 -25.79 -7.99 -8.65
C GLY A 146 -26.10 -7.28 -7.34
N VAL A 147 -26.92 -6.23 -7.42
CA VAL A 147 -27.90 -5.82 -6.38
C VAL A 147 -27.35 -5.65 -4.94
N ALA A 148 -26.58 -4.60 -4.74
CA ALA A 148 -26.82 -3.64 -3.67
C ALA A 148 -26.23 -2.30 -4.13
N ASN A 149 -26.87 -1.19 -3.79
CA ASN A 149 -26.32 0.14 -4.06
C ASN A 149 -25.93 0.72 -2.71
N ASP A 150 -24.64 0.90 -2.49
CA ASP A 150 -24.19 1.67 -1.33
C ASP A 150 -24.24 3.15 -1.69
N ASP A 151 -24.91 3.89 -0.81
CA ASP A 151 -25.12 5.32 -0.95
C ASP A 151 -23.88 6.07 -0.44
N ASP A 152 -22.91 6.32 -1.32
CA ASP A 152 -21.75 7.15 -0.98
C ASP A 152 -22.10 8.64 -1.11
N LEU A 153 -21.95 9.40 -0.02
CA LEU A 153 -22.23 10.83 0.02
C LEU A 153 -21.07 11.63 -0.57
N VAL A 154 -21.10 11.79 -1.89
CA VAL A 154 -20.09 12.57 -2.60
C VAL A 154 -20.45 14.05 -2.62
N ARG A 155 -19.45 14.91 -2.37
CA ARG A 155 -19.58 16.37 -2.51
C ARG A 155 -19.51 16.78 -3.98
N GLU A 156 -20.59 16.62 -4.72
CA GLU A 156 -20.70 17.00 -6.13
C GLU A 156 -21.82 18.02 -6.36
N GLY A 157 -21.59 18.93 -7.31
CA GLY A 157 -22.51 20.02 -7.63
C GLY A 157 -22.41 21.24 -6.70
N TRP A 158 -23.02 22.34 -7.15
CA TRP A 158 -23.08 23.58 -6.39
C TRP A 158 -24.51 24.12 -6.38
N ASN A 159 -24.96 24.50 -5.20
CA ASN A 159 -26.22 25.21 -5.01
C ASN A 159 -25.96 26.62 -4.49
N ARG A 160 -26.89 27.56 -4.73
CA ARG A 160 -26.79 28.94 -4.24
C ARG A 160 -27.05 29.04 -2.74
N ARG A 161 -27.72 28.04 -2.17
CA ARG A 161 -28.05 27.95 -0.73
C ARG A 161 -27.54 26.63 -0.15
N GLY A 162 -27.08 26.68 1.11
CA GLY A 162 -26.58 25.51 1.82
C GLY A 162 -25.97 25.86 3.17
N ALA A 163 -25.50 24.85 3.90
CA ALA A 163 -24.83 25.05 5.19
C ALA A 163 -23.49 25.78 5.03
N ARG A 164 -23.18 26.72 5.92
CA ARG A 164 -21.93 27.54 5.88
C ARG A 164 -20.65 26.71 5.87
N SER A 165 -20.67 25.51 6.44
CA SER A 165 -19.55 24.55 6.42
C SER A 165 -19.19 24.05 5.02
N ARG A 166 -20.13 24.07 4.06
CA ARG A 166 -19.94 23.59 2.69
C ARG A 166 -19.71 24.72 1.67
N LEU A 167 -19.46 25.94 2.15
CA LEU A 167 -19.26 27.11 1.28
C LEU A 167 -17.94 26.99 0.50
N ASP A 168 -18.05 26.99 -0.83
CA ASP A 168 -16.89 27.07 -1.71
C ASP A 168 -16.47 28.53 -1.89
N ARG A 169 -15.56 29.00 -1.02
CA ARG A 169 -15.11 30.40 -1.00
C ARG A 169 -14.52 30.85 -2.34
N ARG A 170 -13.71 30.00 -2.97
CA ARG A 170 -13.03 30.32 -4.24
C ARG A 170 -14.05 30.50 -5.36
N ARG A 171 -15.03 29.60 -5.47
CA ARG A 171 -16.04 29.69 -6.52
C ARG A 171 -17.02 30.82 -6.27
N SER A 172 -17.42 31.05 -5.02
CA SER A 172 -18.33 32.15 -4.68
C SER A 172 -17.69 33.51 -5.00
N MET A 173 -16.39 33.67 -4.72
CA MET A 173 -15.63 34.86 -5.12
C MET A 173 -15.58 35.03 -6.65
N ARG A 174 -15.38 33.93 -7.40
CA ARG A 174 -15.38 33.98 -8.87
C ARG A 174 -16.73 34.44 -9.42
N GLU A 175 -17.84 34.02 -8.83
CA GLU A 175 -19.18 34.44 -9.25
C GLU A 175 -19.44 35.93 -8.91
N ALA A 176 -19.00 36.40 -7.74
CA ALA A 176 -19.06 37.82 -7.38
C ALA A 176 -18.27 38.70 -8.36
N ILE A 177 -17.06 38.26 -8.76
CA ILE A 177 -16.25 38.96 -9.77
C ILE A 177 -16.96 38.98 -11.13
N LYS A 178 -17.53 37.87 -11.58
CA LYS A 178 -18.28 37.80 -12.84
C LYS A 178 -19.48 38.73 -12.85
N ARG A 179 -20.24 38.79 -11.74
CA ARG A 179 -21.37 39.72 -11.61
C ARG A 179 -20.92 41.16 -11.69
N ARG A 180 -19.82 41.50 -11.00
CA ARG A 180 -19.25 42.86 -11.02
C ARG A 180 -18.65 43.28 -12.35
N ALA A 181 -18.19 42.32 -13.16
CA ALA A 181 -17.76 42.62 -14.51
C ALA A 181 -18.93 43.13 -15.39
N VAL A 182 -20.17 42.79 -15.04
CA VAL A 182 -21.38 43.26 -15.71
C VAL A 182 -21.95 44.52 -15.05
N ASP A 183 -21.94 44.57 -13.70
CA ASP A 183 -22.39 45.73 -12.92
C ASP A 183 -21.29 46.25 -12.00
N LEU A 184 -20.59 47.29 -12.47
CA LEU A 184 -19.44 47.89 -11.78
C LEU A 184 -19.82 48.63 -10.50
N ASN A 185 -21.07 49.07 -10.37
CA ASN A 185 -21.57 49.82 -9.19
C ASN A 185 -22.25 48.91 -8.16
N GLY A 186 -22.36 47.61 -8.45
CA GLY A 186 -23.00 46.65 -7.57
C GLY A 186 -22.23 46.35 -6.27
N PRO A 187 -22.94 45.82 -5.25
CA PRO A 187 -22.34 45.46 -3.96
C PRO A 187 -21.19 44.46 -4.13
N ALA A 188 -20.24 44.48 -3.18
CA ALA A 188 -19.04 43.64 -3.21
C ALA A 188 -19.31 42.16 -3.20
N PHE A 189 -20.34 41.78 -2.46
CA PHE A 189 -20.73 40.40 -2.31
C PHE A 189 -22.22 40.36 -2.02
N THR A 190 -22.91 39.41 -2.62
CA THR A 190 -24.36 39.23 -2.47
C THR A 190 -24.64 37.75 -2.23
N ASP A 191 -25.78 37.44 -1.63
CA ASP A 191 -26.15 36.06 -1.32
C ASP A 191 -26.28 35.20 -2.60
N ASP A 192 -26.62 35.81 -3.74
CA ASP A 192 -26.66 35.15 -5.05
C ASP A 192 -25.28 34.73 -5.58
N ASP A 193 -24.19 35.26 -5.02
CA ASP A 193 -22.82 34.89 -5.38
C ASP A 193 -22.36 33.63 -4.61
N LEU A 194 -23.04 33.27 -3.52
CA LEU A 194 -22.68 32.11 -2.70
C LEU A 194 -22.85 30.81 -3.48
N ARG A 195 -21.86 29.92 -3.35
CA ARG A 195 -21.88 28.57 -3.93
C ARG A 195 -21.52 27.57 -2.85
N TYR A 196 -22.46 26.72 -2.51
CA TYR A 196 -22.32 25.65 -1.53
C TYR A 196 -22.15 24.32 -2.24
N ARG A 197 -21.18 23.51 -1.81
CA ARG A 197 -21.03 22.14 -2.31
C ARG A 197 -22.21 21.30 -1.84
N GLN A 198 -22.92 20.72 -2.79
CA GLN A 198 -24.03 19.82 -2.48
C GLN A 198 -23.47 18.44 -2.13
N LEU A 199 -24.18 17.74 -1.25
CA LEU A 199 -23.98 16.30 -1.10
C LEU A 199 -24.98 15.64 -2.03
N THR A 200 -24.46 14.88 -2.99
CA THR A 200 -25.26 14.03 -3.86
C THR A 200 -24.93 12.61 -3.48
N VAL A 201 -25.97 11.82 -3.27
CA VAL A 201 -25.83 10.37 -3.10
C VAL A 201 -25.45 9.82 -4.46
N ARG A 202 -24.27 9.19 -4.55
CA ARG A 202 -23.87 8.45 -5.73
C ARG A 202 -24.04 6.98 -5.40
N GLN A 203 -24.95 6.33 -6.12
CA GLN A 203 -25.08 4.88 -6.05
C GLN A 203 -23.80 4.28 -6.63
N LYS A 204 -23.02 3.65 -5.76
CA LYS A 204 -21.98 2.72 -6.18
C LYS A 204 -22.57 1.32 -6.10
N PRO A 205 -22.31 0.44 -7.08
CA PRO A 205 -22.60 -0.96 -6.89
C PRO A 205 -21.85 -1.41 -5.63
N ALA A 206 -22.59 -1.82 -4.61
CA ALA A 206 -22.08 -2.41 -3.41
C ALA A 206 -21.57 -3.81 -3.79
N THR A 207 -20.27 -3.88 -3.98
CA THR A 207 -19.59 -5.13 -4.27
C THR A 207 -19.18 -5.73 -2.96
N LYS A 208 -19.82 -6.83 -2.58
CA LYS A 208 -19.36 -7.64 -1.47
C LYS A 208 -18.27 -8.57 -1.98
N ALA A 209 -17.19 -8.70 -1.23
CA ALA A 209 -16.13 -9.64 -1.52
C ALA A 209 -15.95 -10.60 -0.34
N VAL A 210 -15.82 -11.88 -0.63
CA VAL A 210 -15.31 -12.88 0.31
C VAL A 210 -13.91 -13.28 -0.14
N VAL A 211 -12.98 -13.30 0.82
CA VAL A 211 -11.58 -13.65 0.55
C VAL A 211 -11.18 -14.80 1.44
N PHE A 212 -10.86 -15.92 0.80
CA PHE A 212 -10.38 -17.12 1.46
C PHE A 212 -8.85 -17.09 1.52
N PHE A 213 -8.30 -17.21 2.73
CA PHE A 213 -6.87 -17.37 2.97
C PHE A 213 -6.63 -18.78 3.45
N ALA A 214 -6.13 -19.63 2.56
CA ALA A 214 -5.79 -21.01 2.86
C ALA A 214 -4.27 -21.16 3.00
N MET A 215 -3.82 -21.80 4.07
CA MET A 215 -2.39 -21.95 4.38
C MET A 215 -2.05 -23.37 4.80
N ASP A 216 -0.99 -23.90 4.21
CA ASP A 216 -0.37 -25.12 4.70
C ASP A 216 0.36 -24.84 6.03
N VAL A 217 0.08 -25.65 7.05
CA VAL A 217 0.77 -25.62 8.34
C VAL A 217 1.46 -26.94 8.64
N SER A 218 1.74 -27.73 7.60
CA SER A 218 2.54 -28.95 7.64
C SER A 218 3.93 -28.75 8.21
N SER A 219 4.61 -29.88 8.43
CA SER A 219 5.98 -29.88 8.93
C SER A 219 7.03 -29.41 7.92
N SER A 220 6.71 -29.39 6.62
CA SER A 220 7.63 -28.98 5.57
C SER A 220 7.74 -27.45 5.47
N MET A 221 6.64 -26.73 5.76
CA MET A 221 6.67 -25.29 5.97
C MET A 221 7.43 -24.92 7.26
N ARG A 222 8.50 -24.13 7.16
CA ARG A 222 9.28 -23.67 8.32
C ARG A 222 8.61 -22.45 8.96
N ASP A 223 9.11 -22.05 10.12
CA ASP A 223 8.62 -20.84 10.82
C ASP A 223 8.79 -19.57 9.96
N ASN A 224 9.87 -19.49 9.18
CA ASN A 224 10.09 -18.35 8.27
C ASN A 224 9.11 -18.35 7.09
N ASP A 225 8.83 -19.51 6.51
CA ASP A 225 7.95 -19.66 5.36
C ASP A 225 6.52 -19.28 5.74
N ARG A 226 6.05 -19.78 6.89
CA ARG A 226 4.76 -19.36 7.48
C ARG A 226 4.71 -17.86 7.78
N ARG A 227 5.83 -17.27 8.22
CA ARG A 227 5.90 -15.83 8.47
C ARG A 227 5.73 -15.04 7.18
N LEU A 228 6.44 -15.41 6.11
CA LEU A 228 6.32 -14.77 4.79
C LEU A 228 4.88 -14.86 4.25
N ALA A 229 4.27 -16.05 4.28
CA ALA A 229 2.89 -16.25 3.87
C ALA A 229 1.89 -15.41 4.68
N LYS A 230 2.05 -15.36 6.02
CA LYS A 230 1.23 -14.54 6.91
C LYS A 230 1.38 -13.04 6.61
N THR A 231 2.60 -12.57 6.38
CA THR A 231 2.86 -11.19 5.96
C THR A 231 2.14 -10.89 4.65
N PHE A 232 2.27 -11.77 3.65
CA PHE A 232 1.55 -11.62 2.37
C PHE A 232 0.04 -11.49 2.57
N PHE A 233 -0.59 -12.40 3.32
CA PHE A 233 -2.04 -12.35 3.57
C PHE A 233 -2.48 -11.08 4.29
N PHE A 234 -1.72 -10.63 5.29
CA PHE A 234 -2.00 -9.37 5.97
C PHE A 234 -2.09 -8.22 4.97
N TRP A 235 -1.10 -8.07 4.08
CA TRP A 235 -1.10 -6.98 3.11
C TRP A 235 -2.18 -7.08 2.05
N VAL A 236 -2.53 -8.29 1.64
CA VAL A 236 -3.66 -8.52 0.73
C VAL A 236 -4.97 -8.08 1.37
N ILE A 237 -5.23 -8.43 2.63
CA ILE A 237 -6.43 -8.02 3.37
C ILE A 237 -6.49 -6.50 3.46
N GLN A 238 -5.39 -5.89 3.91
CA GLN A 238 -5.27 -4.45 4.05
C GLN A 238 -5.50 -3.73 2.71
N GLY A 239 -5.00 -4.30 1.62
CA GLY A 239 -5.20 -3.81 0.26
C GLY A 239 -6.65 -3.91 -0.22
N LEU A 240 -7.28 -5.06 -0.02
CA LEU A 240 -8.64 -5.30 -0.47
C LEU A 240 -9.68 -4.53 0.36
N GLN A 241 -9.42 -4.31 1.66
CA GLN A 241 -10.23 -3.43 2.52
C GLN A 241 -10.29 -1.98 2.03
N ARG A 242 -9.32 -1.54 1.21
CA ARG A 242 -9.36 -0.21 0.57
C ARG A 242 -10.21 -0.17 -0.69
N GLN A 243 -10.26 -1.27 -1.44
CA GLN A 243 -11.01 -1.37 -2.69
C GLN A 243 -12.48 -1.71 -2.44
N TYR A 244 -12.76 -2.56 -1.45
CA TYR A 244 -14.10 -3.02 -1.08
C TYR A 244 -14.56 -2.40 0.23
N GLN A 245 -15.80 -1.87 0.24
CA GLN A 245 -16.43 -1.40 1.48
C GLN A 245 -16.85 -2.55 2.40
N HIS A 246 -17.20 -3.71 1.80
CA HIS A 246 -17.66 -4.89 2.49
C HIS A 246 -16.82 -6.09 2.06
N ILE A 247 -15.90 -6.49 2.93
CA ILE A 247 -15.02 -7.64 2.75
C ILE A 247 -15.14 -8.58 3.93
N GLU A 248 -15.30 -9.87 3.64
CA GLU A 248 -15.34 -10.94 4.63
C GLU A 248 -14.12 -11.84 4.45
N PRO A 249 -13.08 -11.70 5.29
CA PRO A 249 -11.93 -12.62 5.27
C PRO A 249 -12.29 -13.92 5.98
N VAL A 250 -11.96 -15.05 5.36
CA VAL A 250 -12.11 -16.40 5.93
C VAL A 250 -10.73 -17.07 5.96
N PHE A 251 -10.29 -17.51 7.12
CA PHE A 251 -8.97 -18.09 7.30
C PHE A 251 -9.06 -19.60 7.47
N ILE A 252 -8.28 -20.34 6.68
CA ILE A 252 -8.26 -21.79 6.66
C ILE A 252 -6.81 -22.24 6.79
N ALA A 253 -6.52 -23.09 7.77
CA ALA A 253 -5.22 -23.75 7.87
C ALA A 253 -5.39 -25.25 7.74
N HIS A 254 -4.47 -25.91 7.05
CA HIS A 254 -4.56 -27.35 6.82
C HIS A 254 -3.23 -28.10 6.99
N THR A 255 -3.36 -29.40 7.20
CA THR A 255 -2.30 -30.40 7.11
C THR A 255 -2.86 -31.57 6.29
N VAL A 256 -3.22 -32.68 6.94
CA VAL A 256 -4.02 -33.79 6.40
C VAL A 256 -5.52 -33.46 6.44
N LYS A 257 -5.92 -32.58 7.36
CA LYS A 257 -7.27 -32.03 7.48
C LYS A 257 -7.18 -30.51 7.48
N ALA A 258 -8.27 -29.85 7.12
CA ALA A 258 -8.40 -28.40 7.14
C ALA A 258 -9.37 -27.95 8.25
N TRP A 259 -9.11 -26.75 8.77
CA TRP A 259 -9.93 -26.10 9.78
C TRP A 259 -10.03 -24.61 9.49
N GLU A 260 -11.21 -24.05 9.78
CA GLU A 260 -11.44 -22.61 9.77
C GLU A 260 -11.01 -21.99 11.10
N PHE A 261 -10.44 -20.79 11.06
CA PHE A 261 -9.98 -20.04 12.21
C PHE A 261 -10.41 -18.58 12.13
N ASP A 262 -10.49 -17.94 13.29
CA ASP A 262 -10.53 -16.48 13.37
C ASP A 262 -9.16 -15.88 13.03
N GLU A 263 -9.13 -14.60 12.63
CA GLU A 263 -7.91 -13.88 12.22
C GLU A 263 -6.78 -14.04 13.25
N HIS A 264 -7.05 -13.70 14.51
CA HIS A 264 -6.05 -13.76 15.58
C HIS A 264 -5.52 -15.18 15.84
N GLU A 265 -6.41 -16.19 15.76
CA GLU A 265 -6.02 -17.58 15.96
C GLU A 265 -5.16 -18.08 14.80
N PHE A 266 -5.56 -17.79 13.56
CA PHE A 266 -4.84 -18.18 12.35
C PHE A 266 -3.37 -17.73 12.35
N PHE A 267 -3.11 -16.49 12.80
CA PHE A 267 -1.74 -15.99 12.91
C PHE A 267 -0.90 -16.69 13.98
N GLN A 268 -1.51 -17.42 14.91
CA GLN A 268 -0.84 -18.19 15.97
C GLN A 268 -0.80 -19.70 15.72
N VAL A 269 -1.61 -20.21 14.77
CA VAL A 269 -1.68 -21.64 14.45
C VAL A 269 -0.30 -22.18 14.04
N ARG A 270 0.02 -23.35 14.60
CA ARG A 270 1.13 -24.22 14.22
C ARG A 270 0.57 -25.63 14.00
N GLY A 271 0.95 -26.25 12.89
CA GLY A 271 0.61 -27.63 12.60
C GLY A 271 1.83 -28.53 12.57
N SER A 272 1.60 -29.83 12.64
CA SER A 272 2.58 -30.86 12.36
C SER A 272 1.88 -32.02 11.66
N GLY A 273 2.45 -32.50 10.56
CA GLY A 273 1.82 -33.50 9.70
C GLY A 273 2.22 -33.33 8.24
N GLY A 274 1.72 -34.24 7.40
CA GLY A 274 1.84 -34.11 5.94
C GLY A 274 0.80 -33.17 5.35
N THR A 275 0.90 -32.96 4.05
CA THR A 275 0.10 -31.98 3.29
C THR A 275 -0.90 -32.67 2.37
N VAL A 276 -2.18 -32.41 2.58
CA VAL A 276 -3.29 -32.80 1.71
C VAL A 276 -4.00 -31.51 1.29
N ALA A 277 -3.68 -31.00 0.11
CA ALA A 277 -4.21 -29.72 -0.39
C ALA A 277 -5.73 -29.77 -0.65
N SER A 278 -6.25 -30.91 -1.13
CA SER A 278 -7.69 -31.08 -1.36
C SER A 278 -8.53 -30.84 -0.10
N SER A 279 -7.96 -31.11 1.09
CA SER A 279 -8.68 -30.91 2.35
C SER A 279 -9.04 -29.43 2.56
N ALA A 280 -8.17 -28.50 2.17
CA ALA A 280 -8.44 -27.07 2.25
C ALA A 280 -9.46 -26.64 1.20
N PHE A 281 -9.30 -27.08 -0.06
CA PHE A 281 -10.21 -26.72 -1.15
C PHE A 281 -11.63 -27.24 -0.93
N ASN A 282 -11.79 -28.44 -0.37
CA ASN A 282 -13.10 -28.96 0.01
C ASN A 282 -13.79 -28.10 1.06
N VAL A 283 -13.06 -27.66 2.11
CA VAL A 283 -13.61 -26.75 3.12
C VAL A 283 -13.99 -25.40 2.51
N VAL A 284 -13.22 -24.89 1.54
CA VAL A 284 -13.57 -23.67 0.80
C VAL A 284 -14.89 -23.86 0.03
N ASN A 285 -15.03 -24.96 -0.72
CA ASN A 285 -16.25 -25.28 -1.45
C ASN A 285 -17.46 -25.40 -0.52
N ASP A 286 -17.30 -26.08 0.62
CA ASP A 286 -18.36 -26.21 1.63
C ASP A 286 -18.79 -24.83 2.16
N ILE A 287 -17.83 -23.97 2.53
CA ILE A 287 -18.13 -22.63 3.05
C ILE A 287 -18.78 -21.74 1.98
N ILE A 288 -18.32 -21.81 0.74
CA ILE A 288 -18.94 -21.09 -0.39
C ILE A 288 -20.39 -21.55 -0.53
N GLY A 289 -20.64 -22.86 -0.61
CA GLY A 289 -21.99 -23.41 -0.77
C GLY A 289 -22.95 -23.09 0.38
N ASP A 290 -22.45 -23.02 1.62
CA ASP A 290 -23.27 -22.81 2.80
C ASP A 290 -23.57 -21.33 3.11
N ARG A 291 -22.58 -20.44 2.90
CA ARG A 291 -22.65 -19.05 3.40
C ARG A 291 -22.74 -17.99 2.31
N TYR A 292 -22.28 -18.28 1.10
CA TYR A 292 -22.04 -17.26 0.08
C TYR A 292 -22.78 -17.56 -1.22
N ASP A 293 -23.53 -16.58 -1.72
CA ASP A 293 -24.12 -16.64 -3.05
C ASP A 293 -23.13 -16.04 -4.07
N PRO A 294 -22.58 -16.84 -5.01
CA PRO A 294 -21.62 -16.35 -6.01
C PRO A 294 -22.15 -15.26 -6.94
N SER A 295 -23.47 -15.08 -7.00
CA SER A 295 -24.09 -13.99 -7.77
C SER A 295 -24.02 -12.64 -7.06
N GLN A 296 -23.85 -12.63 -5.73
CA GLN A 296 -23.80 -11.42 -4.91
C GLN A 296 -22.38 -11.11 -4.39
N TYR A 297 -21.55 -12.14 -4.25
CA TYR A 297 -20.19 -12.01 -3.73
C TYR A 297 -19.14 -12.23 -4.82
N ASN A 298 -18.14 -11.35 -4.83
CA ASN A 298 -16.87 -11.62 -5.50
C ASN A 298 -16.07 -12.60 -4.64
N VAL A 299 -15.59 -13.68 -5.21
CA VAL A 299 -14.89 -14.74 -4.48
C VAL A 299 -13.42 -14.73 -4.87
N TYR A 300 -12.56 -14.55 -3.87
CA TYR A 300 -11.11 -14.59 -4.04
C TYR A 300 -10.54 -15.72 -3.18
N LEU A 301 -9.64 -16.53 -3.73
CA LEU A 301 -8.90 -17.54 -2.98
C LEU A 301 -7.41 -17.24 -3.06
N PHE A 302 -6.75 -17.20 -1.91
CA PHE A 302 -5.31 -17.16 -1.78
C PHE A 302 -4.83 -18.41 -1.05
N TYR A 303 -3.97 -19.18 -1.70
CA TYR A 303 -3.41 -20.41 -1.15
C TYR A 303 -1.90 -20.26 -0.98
N ALA A 304 -1.40 -20.50 0.24
CA ALA A 304 0.03 -20.50 0.53
C ALA A 304 0.54 -21.88 0.96
N SER A 305 1.60 -22.36 0.31
CA SER A 305 2.22 -23.66 0.59
C SER A 305 3.69 -23.66 0.14
N ASP A 306 4.49 -24.61 0.61
CA ASP A 306 5.84 -24.86 0.09
C ASP A 306 5.86 -25.70 -1.20
N GLY A 307 4.68 -26.13 -1.64
CA GLY A 307 4.43 -26.83 -2.90
C GLY A 307 4.47 -28.35 -2.82
N GLU A 308 4.64 -28.92 -1.63
CA GLU A 308 4.57 -30.37 -1.43
C GLU A 308 3.11 -30.82 -1.26
N ASN A 309 2.65 -31.76 -2.09
CA ASN A 309 1.37 -32.44 -1.91
C ASN A 309 1.56 -33.97 -2.01
N PHE A 310 0.71 -34.73 -1.32
CA PHE A 310 0.69 -36.18 -1.50
C PHE A 310 0.25 -36.54 -2.93
N ARG A 311 0.94 -37.53 -3.54
CA ARG A 311 0.66 -37.95 -4.92
C ARG A 311 -0.78 -38.41 -5.13
N ASP A 312 -1.33 -39.13 -4.15
CA ASP A 312 -2.70 -39.65 -4.21
C ASP A 312 -3.76 -38.52 -4.05
N ASP A 313 -3.35 -37.31 -3.68
CA ASP A 313 -4.22 -36.16 -3.51
C ASP A 313 -4.29 -35.26 -4.75
N HIS A 314 -3.39 -35.43 -5.71
CA HIS A 314 -3.26 -34.54 -6.88
C HIS A 314 -4.59 -34.39 -7.64
N ASP A 315 -5.18 -35.51 -8.07
CA ASP A 315 -6.43 -35.52 -8.85
C ASP A 315 -7.60 -34.90 -8.05
N ASN A 316 -7.64 -35.13 -6.73
CA ASN A 316 -8.68 -34.57 -5.87
C ASN A 316 -8.50 -33.07 -5.68
N ALA A 317 -7.26 -32.60 -5.53
CA ALA A 317 -6.93 -31.19 -5.39
C ALA A 317 -7.25 -30.43 -6.68
N GLU A 318 -6.88 -30.97 -7.84
CA GLU A 318 -7.20 -30.39 -9.15
C GLU A 318 -8.71 -30.30 -9.38
N ALA A 319 -9.45 -31.39 -9.09
CA ALA A 319 -10.91 -31.38 -9.22
C ALA A 319 -11.57 -30.34 -8.31
N SER A 320 -11.18 -30.30 -7.03
CA SER A 320 -11.76 -29.39 -6.03
C SER A 320 -11.44 -27.93 -6.35
N LEU A 321 -10.19 -27.65 -6.75
CA LEU A 321 -9.76 -26.31 -7.13
C LEU A 321 -10.41 -25.86 -8.44
N GLY A 322 -10.64 -26.78 -9.39
CA GLY A 322 -11.38 -26.51 -10.62
C GLY A 322 -12.85 -26.15 -10.38
N GLU A 323 -13.49 -26.72 -9.34
CA GLU A 323 -14.83 -26.30 -8.90
C GLU A 323 -14.82 -24.88 -8.36
N ILE A 324 -13.83 -24.54 -7.51
CA ILE A 324 -13.65 -23.17 -7.00
C ILE A 324 -13.40 -22.21 -8.16
N GLY A 325 -12.53 -22.57 -9.11
CA GLY A 325 -12.15 -21.72 -10.25
C GLY A 325 -13.35 -21.30 -11.12
N ARG A 326 -14.39 -22.13 -11.25
CA ARG A 326 -15.62 -21.77 -11.99
C ARG A 326 -16.45 -20.69 -11.31
N ILE A 327 -16.24 -20.46 -10.02
CA ILE A 327 -17.04 -19.58 -9.16
C ILE A 327 -16.23 -18.35 -8.74
N ALA A 328 -14.93 -18.56 -8.52
CA ALA A 328 -13.96 -17.57 -8.12
C ALA A 328 -13.76 -16.53 -9.21
N ASN A 329 -13.57 -15.29 -8.76
CA ASN A 329 -13.10 -14.20 -9.60
C ASN A 329 -11.60 -14.26 -9.80
N TYR A 330 -10.89 -14.86 -8.84
CA TYR A 330 -9.44 -14.98 -8.91
C TYR A 330 -8.91 -16.03 -7.96
N LEU A 331 -7.85 -16.71 -8.41
CA LEU A 331 -7.07 -17.67 -7.63
C LEU A 331 -5.61 -17.21 -7.54
N GLY A 332 -5.15 -16.90 -6.33
CA GLY A 332 -3.75 -16.56 -6.06
C GLY A 332 -3.03 -17.71 -5.38
N TYR A 333 -1.99 -18.24 -6.01
CA TYR A 333 -1.09 -19.19 -5.39
C TYR A 333 0.22 -18.52 -4.99
N VAL A 334 0.65 -18.83 -3.77
CA VAL A 334 1.85 -18.29 -3.16
C VAL A 334 2.70 -19.45 -2.68
N GLU A 335 3.79 -19.70 -3.39
CA GLU A 335 4.73 -20.74 -3.05
C GLU A 335 5.82 -20.18 -2.14
N THR A 336 6.16 -20.86 -1.06
CA THR A 336 7.39 -20.58 -0.28
C THR A 336 8.44 -21.65 -0.61
N PRO A 337 9.19 -21.50 -1.71
CA PRO A 337 10.09 -22.56 -2.16
C PRO A 337 11.25 -22.75 -1.20
N ALA A 338 11.60 -24.01 -0.93
CA ALA A 338 12.80 -24.33 -0.15
C ALA A 338 14.11 -23.84 -0.81
N THR A 339 14.11 -23.62 -2.14
CA THR A 339 15.25 -23.12 -2.91
C THR A 339 14.74 -22.37 -4.14
N ALA A 340 15.36 -21.23 -4.49
CA ALA A 340 14.96 -20.40 -5.63
C ALA A 340 14.88 -21.16 -6.97
N GLU A 341 15.71 -22.18 -7.18
CA GLU A 341 15.68 -23.01 -8.40
C GLU A 341 14.42 -23.88 -8.53
N ARG A 342 13.74 -24.18 -7.43
CA ARG A 342 12.50 -24.97 -7.40
C ARG A 342 11.24 -24.12 -7.40
N ALA A 343 11.38 -22.80 -7.35
CA ALA A 343 10.27 -21.86 -7.35
C ALA A 343 9.31 -22.16 -8.52
N LEU A 344 8.04 -22.39 -8.19
CA LEU A 344 6.95 -22.63 -9.15
C LEU A 344 7.11 -23.88 -10.03
N GLN A 345 8.03 -24.79 -9.67
CA GLN A 345 8.17 -26.09 -10.35
C GLN A 345 7.51 -27.24 -9.57
N THR A 346 6.74 -26.88 -8.53
CA THR A 346 6.13 -27.81 -7.59
C THR A 346 4.83 -28.41 -8.14
N GLU A 347 4.33 -29.48 -7.50
CA GLU A 347 3.13 -30.15 -7.95
C GLU A 347 1.90 -29.26 -7.84
N THR A 348 1.77 -28.48 -6.77
CA THR A 348 0.68 -27.52 -6.59
C THR A 348 0.78 -26.35 -7.56
N ALA A 349 1.99 -25.82 -7.83
CA ALA A 349 2.17 -24.76 -8.83
C ALA A 349 1.61 -25.19 -10.19
N LYS A 350 1.92 -26.42 -10.62
CA LYS A 350 1.39 -26.97 -11.88
C LYS A 350 -0.12 -27.07 -11.90
N ILE A 351 -0.78 -27.38 -10.77
CA ILE A 351 -2.25 -27.42 -10.70
C ILE A 351 -2.81 -26.01 -10.92
N PHE A 352 -2.25 -25.00 -10.26
CA PHE A 352 -2.70 -23.61 -10.44
C PHE A 352 -2.43 -23.10 -11.86
N ASP A 353 -1.27 -23.42 -12.43
CA ASP A 353 -0.92 -23.06 -13.81
C ASP A 353 -1.86 -23.74 -14.82
N ALA A 354 -2.19 -25.03 -14.62
CA ALA A 354 -3.15 -25.75 -15.47
C ALA A 354 -4.56 -25.14 -15.43
N ILE A 355 -4.97 -24.60 -14.28
CA ILE A 355 -6.26 -23.89 -14.14
C ILE A 355 -6.19 -22.51 -14.78
N GLY A 356 -5.05 -21.81 -14.65
CA GLY A 356 -4.81 -20.51 -15.29
C GLY A 356 -4.72 -20.54 -16.81
N GLU A 357 -4.33 -21.68 -17.40
CA GLU A 357 -4.46 -21.90 -18.85
C GLU A 357 -5.93 -21.99 -19.33
N GLY A 358 -6.88 -22.13 -18.40
CA GLY A 358 -8.32 -22.12 -18.64
C GLY A 358 -8.94 -20.73 -18.75
N ASP A 359 -10.24 -20.63 -18.48
CA ASP A 359 -11.02 -19.38 -18.44
C ASP A 359 -11.09 -18.78 -17.03
N VAL A 360 -10.06 -19.04 -16.21
CA VAL A 360 -10.02 -18.67 -14.79
C VAL A 360 -8.76 -17.86 -14.51
N ASP A 361 -8.92 -16.68 -13.93
CA ASP A 361 -7.80 -15.83 -13.56
C ASP A 361 -7.04 -16.46 -12.39
N ALA A 362 -5.92 -17.11 -12.70
CA ALA A 362 -5.02 -17.70 -11.72
C ALA A 362 -3.61 -17.15 -11.90
N SER A 363 -2.96 -16.84 -10.77
CA SER A 363 -1.55 -16.46 -10.75
C SER A 363 -0.79 -17.25 -9.69
N SER A 364 0.50 -17.40 -9.93
CA SER A 364 1.41 -18.12 -9.05
C SER A 364 2.64 -17.24 -8.79
N PHE A 365 2.95 -16.98 -7.51
CA PHE A 365 4.13 -16.21 -7.11
C PHE A 365 4.98 -16.98 -6.10
N ALA A 366 6.30 -16.83 -6.19
CA ALA A 366 7.23 -17.43 -5.23
C ALA A 366 7.71 -16.41 -4.20
N LEU A 367 7.64 -16.76 -2.92
CA LEU A 367 8.12 -15.99 -1.79
C LEU A 367 9.44 -16.56 -1.26
N THR A 368 10.54 -15.93 -1.65
CA THR A 368 11.88 -16.27 -1.15
C THR A 368 12.30 -15.39 0.02
N ASP A 369 11.85 -14.15 0.03
CA ASP A 369 12.23 -13.09 0.97
C ASP A 369 11.12 -12.03 1.12
N ASN A 370 11.34 -11.04 2.00
CA ASN A 370 10.34 -9.99 2.22
C ASN A 370 10.15 -9.10 0.98
N ASP A 371 11.17 -8.98 0.12
CA ASP A 371 11.07 -8.21 -1.13
C ASP A 371 10.15 -8.92 -2.13
N SER A 372 10.23 -10.24 -2.23
CA SER A 372 9.35 -11.05 -3.09
C SER A 372 7.88 -11.00 -2.68
N VAL A 373 7.57 -10.77 -1.40
CA VAL A 373 6.17 -10.51 -0.94
C VAL A 373 5.61 -9.29 -1.65
N TRP A 374 6.44 -8.26 -1.81
CA TRP A 374 6.04 -7.04 -2.47
C TRP A 374 5.83 -7.22 -3.97
N GLU A 375 6.72 -7.96 -4.63
CA GLU A 375 6.58 -8.31 -6.03
C GLU A 375 5.32 -9.14 -6.28
N ALA A 376 5.01 -10.09 -5.40
CA ALA A 376 3.80 -10.91 -5.47
C ALA A 376 2.52 -10.06 -5.33
N ILE A 377 2.46 -9.15 -4.35
CA ILE A 377 1.34 -8.22 -4.18
C ILE A 377 1.18 -7.36 -5.44
N ARG A 378 2.28 -6.83 -5.95
CA ARG A 378 2.26 -6.00 -7.17
C ARG A 378 1.74 -6.77 -8.37
N GLY A 379 2.24 -7.98 -8.60
CA GLY A 379 1.82 -8.84 -9.71
C GLY A 379 0.32 -9.16 -9.61
N PHE A 380 -0.12 -9.63 -8.44
CA PHE A 380 -1.52 -9.94 -8.15
C PHE A 380 -2.47 -8.81 -8.55
N PHE A 381 -2.23 -7.59 -8.06
CA PHE A 381 -3.13 -6.48 -8.31
C PHE A 381 -2.98 -5.86 -9.72
N GLN A 382 -1.84 -6.05 -10.39
CA GLN A 382 -1.62 -5.59 -11.77
C GLN A 382 -2.18 -6.55 -12.82
N GLU A 383 -2.20 -7.85 -12.58
CA GLU A 383 -2.80 -8.81 -13.52
C GLU A 383 -4.33 -8.67 -13.55
N GLN A 384 -4.94 -8.55 -12.37
CA GLN A 384 -6.35 -8.16 -12.23
C GLN A 384 -6.67 -6.81 -12.89
N ALA A 385 -5.66 -5.97 -13.13
CA ALA A 385 -5.80 -4.70 -13.82
C ALA A 385 -5.85 -4.78 -15.35
N GLY A 386 -5.06 -5.69 -15.91
CA GLY A 386 -4.88 -5.82 -17.36
C GLY A 386 -6.17 -6.23 -18.07
N GLU A 387 -6.96 -7.10 -17.44
CA GLU A 387 -8.23 -7.58 -17.99
C GLU A 387 -9.35 -6.55 -17.97
N THR A 388 -9.33 -5.61 -17.03
CA THR A 388 -10.32 -4.51 -17.00
C THR A 388 -10.25 -3.54 -18.19
N ALA A 389 -9.19 -3.59 -19.00
CA ALA A 389 -8.95 -2.67 -20.11
C ALA A 389 -9.21 -3.26 -21.51
N SER A 390 -9.49 -4.57 -21.61
CA SER A 390 -9.97 -5.22 -22.85
C SER A 390 -11.46 -5.51 -22.77
#